data_AF-A0A087FW95-F1
#
_entry.id   AF-A0A087FW95-F1
#
_cell.length_a   1.000
_cell.length_b   1.000
_cell.length_c   1.000
_cell.angle_alpha   90.00
_cell.angle_beta   90.00
_cell.angle_gamma   90.00
#
_symmetry.space_group_name_H-M   'P 1'
#
loop_
_entity.id
_entity.type
_entity.pdbx_description
1 polymer ?
#
loop_
_entity_poly.entity_id
_entity_poly.type
_entity_poly.pdbx_seq_one_letter_code
_entity_poly.pdbx_strand_id
1 'polypeptide(L)'
;PILPSSGAAVTWAHHAILAGKEKRAVYALVATVLLALVFTGFQGMEYYQAPFTISDSIYGSTFFLATGFHGFHVIIGTLFLIICGIRQYLGHLTKEHHVGFEAAAWYWHFVDVVWLFLFVSIYWWGGI
;
A
#
# COMPACT_ATOMS: atom_id res chain seq x y z
N PRO A 1 -2.77 -10.54 5.05
CA PRO A 1 -3.91 -10.00 4.25
C PRO A 1 -4.11 -8.47 4.30
N ILE A 2 -3.26 -7.70 4.99
CA ILE A 2 -3.44 -6.24 5.17
C ILE A 2 -3.47 -5.50 3.83
N LEU A 3 -2.48 -5.75 2.96
CA LEU A 3 -2.40 -5.12 1.63
C LEU A 3 -3.60 -5.47 0.73
N PRO A 4 -3.99 -6.74 0.52
CA PRO A 4 -5.21 -7.08 -0.21
C PRO A 4 -6.49 -6.41 0.34
N SER A 5 -6.64 -6.32 1.67
CA SER A 5 -7.75 -5.60 2.29
C SER A 5 -7.70 -4.10 2.03
N SER A 6 -6.50 -3.50 2.00
CA SER A 6 -6.30 -2.10 1.65
C SER A 6 -6.62 -1.83 0.17
N GLY A 7 -6.29 -2.75 -0.73
CA GLY A 7 -6.69 -2.70 -2.14
C GLY A 7 -8.21 -2.70 -2.31
N ALA A 8 -8.92 -3.58 -1.58
CA ALA A 8 -10.38 -3.57 -1.57
C ALA A 8 -10.97 -2.25 -1.03
N ALA A 9 -10.34 -1.64 -0.01
CA ALA A 9 -10.75 -0.34 0.51
C ALA A 9 -10.51 0.80 -0.50
N VAL A 10 -9.42 0.76 -1.28
CA VAL A 10 -9.20 1.71 -2.39
C VAL A 10 -10.27 1.56 -3.47
N THR A 11 -10.62 0.33 -3.85
CA THR A 11 -11.72 0.09 -4.79
C THR A 11 -13.05 0.61 -4.25
N TRP A 12 -13.31 0.45 -2.96
CA TRP A 12 -14.48 1.06 -2.30
C TRP A 12 -14.45 2.58 -2.38
N ALA A 13 -13.30 3.22 -2.13
CA ALA A 13 -13.14 4.67 -2.29
C ALA A 13 -13.46 5.11 -3.73
N HIS A 14 -12.97 4.38 -4.72
CA HIS A 14 -13.21 4.68 -6.13
C HIS A 14 -14.70 4.66 -6.46
N HIS A 15 -15.40 3.57 -6.08
CA HIS A 15 -16.85 3.49 -6.28
C HIS A 15 -17.63 4.55 -5.52
N ALA A 16 -17.15 4.99 -4.35
CA ALA A 16 -17.78 6.08 -3.61
C ALA A 16 -17.65 7.43 -4.34
N ILE A 17 -16.49 7.73 -4.94
CA ILE A 17 -16.28 8.93 -5.77
C ILE A 17 -17.19 8.90 -7.01
N LEU A 18 -17.21 7.77 -7.73
CA LEU A 18 -18.05 7.60 -8.92
C LEU A 18 -19.55 7.68 -8.60
N ALA A 19 -19.96 7.25 -7.40
CA ALA A 19 -21.33 7.37 -6.92
C ALA A 19 -21.68 8.75 -6.34
N GLY A 20 -20.75 9.71 -6.32
CA GLY A 20 -20.94 11.04 -5.72
C GLY A 20 -21.08 11.02 -4.19
N LYS A 21 -20.67 9.94 -3.52
CA LYS A 21 -20.76 9.78 -2.07
C LYS A 21 -19.48 10.24 -1.38
N GLU A 22 -19.21 11.54 -1.40
CA GLU A 22 -17.93 12.14 -0.96
C GLU A 22 -17.51 11.74 0.46
N LYS A 23 -18.43 11.75 1.44
CA LYS A 23 -18.12 11.33 2.83
C LYS A 23 -17.65 9.88 2.92
N ARG A 24 -18.26 8.98 2.12
CA ARG A 24 -17.87 7.57 2.09
C ARG A 24 -16.51 7.38 1.43
N ALA A 25 -16.18 8.19 0.42
CA ALA A 25 -14.86 8.18 -0.20
C ALA A 25 -13.76 8.56 0.81
N VAL A 26 -13.99 9.59 1.65
CA VAL A 26 -13.05 9.97 2.72
C VAL A 26 -12.87 8.82 3.72
N TYR A 27 -13.96 8.19 4.20
CA TYR A 27 -13.86 7.08 5.13
C TYR A 27 -13.12 5.86 4.55
N ALA A 28 -13.35 5.55 3.29
CA ALA A 28 -12.66 4.48 2.60
C ALA A 28 -11.15 4.77 2.46
N LEU A 29 -10.79 6.00 2.06
CA LEU A 29 -9.39 6.44 1.97
C LEU A 29 -8.68 6.41 3.33
N VAL A 30 -9.34 6.85 4.40
CA VAL A 30 -8.79 6.76 5.77
C VAL A 30 -8.57 5.29 6.16
N ALA A 31 -9.51 4.40 5.86
CA ALA A 31 -9.35 2.98 6.13
C ALA A 31 -8.15 2.38 5.36
N THR A 32 -7.97 2.72 4.08
CA THR A 32 -6.80 2.30 3.30
C THR A 32 -5.50 2.80 3.94
N VAL A 33 -5.41 4.08 4.28
CA VAL A 33 -4.20 4.68 4.88
C VAL A 33 -3.88 4.02 6.22
N LEU A 34 -4.88 3.74 7.07
CA LEU A 34 -4.66 3.02 8.32
C LEU A 34 -4.10 1.62 8.08
N LEU A 35 -4.66 0.86 7.13
CA LEU A 35 -4.14 -0.46 6.78
C LEU A 35 -2.70 -0.38 6.24
N ALA A 36 -2.39 0.62 5.43
CA ALA A 36 -1.04 0.87 4.91
C ALA A 36 -0.01 1.17 6.02
N LEU A 37 -0.40 1.99 6.99
CA LEU A 37 0.44 2.31 8.15
C LEU A 37 0.65 1.10 9.05
N VAL A 38 -0.41 0.31 9.27
CA VAL A 38 -0.31 -0.96 10.02
C VAL A 38 0.66 -1.91 9.30
N PHE A 39 0.54 -2.08 7.99
CA PHE A 39 1.49 -2.89 7.21
C PHE A 39 2.93 -2.41 7.37
N THR A 40 3.19 -1.12 7.19
CA THR A 40 4.54 -0.54 7.34
C THR A 40 5.10 -0.74 8.76
N GLY A 41 4.26 -0.61 9.78
CA GLY A 41 4.63 -0.87 11.17
C GLY A 41 5.03 -2.34 11.41
N PHE A 42 4.26 -3.29 10.87
CA PHE A 42 4.60 -4.71 10.94
C PHE A 42 5.87 -5.04 10.14
N GLN A 43 6.09 -4.42 8.98
CA GLN A 43 7.33 -4.58 8.21
C GLN A 43 8.55 -4.07 9.00
N GLY A 44 8.41 -2.95 9.71
CA GLY A 44 9.45 -2.44 10.61
C GLY A 44 9.72 -3.37 11.80
N MET A 45 8.68 -3.93 12.40
CA MET A 45 8.81 -4.92 13.47
C MET A 45 9.54 -6.17 12.98
N GLU A 46 9.21 -6.66 11.79
CA GLU A 46 9.89 -7.78 11.17
C GLU A 46 11.39 -7.51 11.00
N TYR A 47 11.76 -6.35 10.45
CA TYR A 47 13.18 -6.01 10.28
C TYR A 47 13.94 -5.89 11.60
N TYR A 48 13.27 -5.43 12.66
CA TYR A 48 13.88 -5.35 13.99
C TYR A 48 14.06 -6.72 14.65
N GLN A 49 13.13 -7.65 14.40
CA GLN A 49 13.13 -8.99 14.98
C GLN A 49 13.81 -10.05 14.11
N ALA A 50 14.23 -9.69 12.89
CA ALA A 50 14.85 -10.61 11.95
C ALA A 50 16.11 -11.24 12.57
N PRO A 51 16.27 -12.58 12.51
CA PRO A 51 17.44 -13.26 13.07
C PRO A 51 18.68 -13.18 12.16
N PHE A 52 18.60 -12.41 11.08
CA PHE A 52 19.65 -12.21 10.07
C PHE A 52 19.68 -10.75 9.63
N THR A 53 20.80 -10.31 9.08
CA THR A 53 21.04 -8.94 8.63
C THR A 53 21.31 -8.85 7.13
N ILE A 54 21.29 -7.63 6.59
CA ILE A 54 21.64 -7.37 5.19
C ILE A 54 23.08 -7.78 4.83
N SER A 55 23.99 -7.79 5.82
CA SER A 55 25.40 -8.13 5.64
C SER A 55 25.71 -9.62 5.75
N ASP A 56 24.72 -10.48 5.99
CA ASP A 56 24.96 -11.90 6.25
C ASP A 56 25.35 -12.66 4.97
N SER A 57 24.36 -13.15 4.22
CA SER A 57 24.56 -13.96 3.01
C SER A 57 23.82 -13.37 1.81
N ILE A 58 23.93 -14.02 0.65
CA ILE A 58 23.16 -13.63 -0.54
C ILE A 58 21.65 -13.63 -0.28
N TYR A 59 21.17 -14.49 0.64
CA TYR A 59 19.79 -14.49 1.07
C TYR A 59 19.44 -13.19 1.79
N GLY A 60 20.21 -12.83 2.83
CA GLY A 60 19.97 -11.60 3.61
C GLY A 60 20.02 -10.35 2.74
N SER A 61 21.04 -10.22 1.88
CA SER A 61 21.16 -9.06 0.99
C SER A 61 20.00 -8.95 -0.01
N THR A 62 19.60 -10.07 -0.63
CA THR A 62 18.48 -10.10 -1.58
C THR A 62 17.14 -9.84 -0.90
N PHE A 63 16.92 -10.45 0.28
CA PHE A 63 15.73 -10.26 1.10
C PHE A 63 15.52 -8.79 1.43
N PHE A 64 16.49 -8.15 2.10
CA PHE A 64 16.34 -6.76 2.58
C PHE A 64 16.30 -5.75 1.43
N LEU A 65 17.02 -5.98 0.32
CA LEU A 65 16.96 -5.08 -0.83
C LEU A 65 15.58 -5.13 -1.51
N ALA A 66 15.06 -6.33 -1.79
CA ALA A 66 13.78 -6.49 -2.48
C ALA A 66 12.60 -6.02 -1.62
N THR A 67 12.53 -6.49 -0.37
CA THR A 67 11.47 -6.10 0.58
C THR A 67 11.60 -4.63 0.99
N GLY A 68 12.82 -4.11 1.16
CA GLY A 68 13.08 -2.71 1.49
C GLY A 68 12.66 -1.76 0.37
N PHE A 69 12.99 -2.08 -0.87
CA PHE A 69 12.56 -1.29 -2.02
C PHE A 69 11.03 -1.30 -2.19
N HIS A 70 10.40 -2.46 -2.00
CA HIS A 70 8.95 -2.54 -1.96
C HIS A 70 8.35 -1.69 -0.82
N GLY A 71 8.90 -1.77 0.40
CA GLY A 71 8.46 -0.96 1.54
C GLY A 71 8.57 0.55 1.27
N PHE A 72 9.63 0.98 0.57
CA PHE A 72 9.75 2.36 0.10
C PHE A 72 8.62 2.75 -0.86
N HIS A 73 8.27 1.89 -1.82
CA HIS A 73 7.13 2.10 -2.71
C HIS A 73 5.80 2.16 -1.95
N VAL A 74 5.61 1.34 -0.92
CA VAL A 74 4.43 1.40 -0.03
C VAL A 74 4.34 2.76 0.66
N ILE A 75 5.45 3.31 1.15
CA ILE A 75 5.48 4.64 1.79
C ILE A 75 5.07 5.73 0.79
N ILE A 76 5.62 5.71 -0.42
CA ILE A 76 5.25 6.68 -1.48
C ILE A 76 3.76 6.57 -1.79
N GLY A 77 3.25 5.35 -1.99
CA GLY A 77 1.84 5.11 -2.27
C GLY A 77 0.93 5.60 -1.12
N THR A 78 1.37 5.42 0.13
CA THR A 78 0.63 5.85 1.32
C THR A 78 0.54 7.36 1.37
N LEU A 79 1.64 8.07 1.13
CA LEU A 79 1.65 9.54 1.02
C LEU A 79 0.75 10.01 -0.12
N PHE A 80 0.77 9.34 -1.27
CA PHE A 80 -0.07 9.68 -2.41
C PHE A 80 -1.56 9.55 -2.07
N LEU A 81 -1.95 8.48 -1.37
CA LEU A 81 -3.31 8.26 -0.88
C LEU A 81 -3.71 9.28 0.19
N ILE A 82 -2.81 9.67 1.09
CA ILE A 82 -3.05 10.74 2.08
C ILE A 82 -3.36 12.06 1.36
N ILE A 83 -2.58 12.44 0.35
CA ILE A 83 -2.84 13.64 -0.43
C ILE A 83 -4.19 13.55 -1.15
N CYS A 84 -4.54 12.39 -1.71
CA CYS A 84 -5.86 12.19 -2.32
C CYS A 84 -7.00 12.27 -1.28
N GLY A 85 -6.79 11.76 -0.07
CA GLY A 85 -7.73 11.86 1.05
C GLY A 85 -7.98 13.29 1.48
N ILE A 86 -6.92 14.09 1.63
CA ILE A 86 -7.02 15.52 1.94
C ILE A 86 -7.77 16.25 0.82
N ARG A 87 -7.42 15.99 -0.46
CA ARG A 87 -8.10 16.59 -1.61
C ARG A 87 -9.58 16.20 -1.69
N GLN A 88 -9.92 14.95 -1.38
CA GLN A 88 -11.31 14.50 -1.33
C GLN A 88 -12.08 15.21 -0.20
N TYR A 89 -11.46 15.36 0.98
CA TYR A 89 -12.06 16.06 2.11
C TYR A 89 -12.30 17.55 1.82
N LEU A 90 -11.40 18.18 1.08
CA LEU A 90 -11.54 19.57 0.61
C LEU A 90 -12.45 19.73 -0.63
N GLY A 91 -13.01 18.64 -1.16
CA GLY A 91 -13.91 18.68 -2.32
C GLY A 91 -13.22 18.94 -3.67
N HIS A 92 -11.91 18.74 -3.78
CA HIS A 92 -11.16 18.96 -5.03
C HIS A 92 -11.33 17.84 -6.07
N LEU A 93 -11.92 16.70 -5.69
CA LEU A 93 -12.15 15.55 -6.55
C LEU A 93 -13.64 15.42 -6.82
N THR A 94 -14.02 15.43 -8.10
CA THR A 94 -15.42 15.31 -8.52
C THR A 94 -15.66 13.97 -9.19
N LYS A 95 -16.93 13.56 -9.29
CA LYS A 95 -17.34 12.35 -10.03
C LYS A 95 -16.81 12.31 -11.46
N GLU A 96 -16.69 13.47 -12.11
CA GLU A 96 -16.29 13.55 -13.52
C GLU A 96 -14.78 13.77 -13.70
N HIS A 97 -14.11 14.32 -12.69
CA HIS A 97 -12.70 14.68 -12.79
C HIS A 97 -11.92 14.36 -11.51
N HIS A 98 -11.24 13.22 -11.51
CA HIS A 98 -10.48 12.70 -10.36
C HIS A 98 -9.24 11.87 -10.75
N VAL A 99 -8.57 12.21 -11.85
CA VAL A 99 -7.36 11.51 -12.36
C VAL A 99 -6.26 11.34 -11.30
N GLY A 100 -6.09 12.32 -10.41
CA GLY A 100 -5.12 12.21 -9.32
C GLY A 100 -5.39 11.03 -8.38
N PHE A 101 -6.67 10.73 -8.11
CA PHE A 101 -7.07 9.56 -7.34
C PHE A 101 -6.92 8.27 -8.15
N GLU A 102 -7.27 8.28 -9.45
CA GLU A 102 -7.08 7.11 -10.32
C GLU A 102 -5.61 6.68 -10.38
N ALA A 103 -4.69 7.64 -10.53
CA ALA A 103 -3.25 7.39 -10.51
C ALA A 103 -2.80 6.79 -9.16
N ALA A 104 -3.29 7.32 -8.04
CA ALA A 104 -3.00 6.77 -6.72
C ALA A 104 -3.55 5.34 -6.56
N ALA A 105 -4.76 5.07 -7.07
CA ALA A 105 -5.37 3.74 -7.02
C ALA A 105 -4.61 2.71 -7.86
N TRP A 106 -4.19 3.07 -9.08
CA TRP A 106 -3.35 2.21 -9.91
C TRP A 106 -1.99 1.94 -9.26
N TYR A 107 -1.36 2.97 -8.71
CA TYR A 107 -0.10 2.82 -7.99
C TYR A 107 -0.23 1.89 -6.79
N TRP A 108 -1.32 2.02 -6.03
CA TRP A 108 -1.59 1.16 -4.87
C TRP A 108 -1.78 -0.30 -5.27
N HIS A 109 -2.58 -0.57 -6.30
CA HIS A 109 -2.75 -1.94 -6.81
C HIS A 109 -1.46 -2.53 -7.40
N PHE A 110 -0.61 -1.71 -8.03
CA PHE A 110 0.73 -2.13 -8.45
C PHE A 110 1.55 -2.62 -7.24
N VAL A 111 1.59 -1.83 -6.16
CA VAL A 111 2.28 -2.20 -4.92
C VAL A 111 1.72 -3.50 -4.35
N ASP A 112 0.39 -3.67 -4.27
CA ASP A 112 -0.25 -4.91 -3.80
C ASP A 112 0.22 -6.14 -4.60
N VAL A 113 0.24 -6.04 -5.94
CA VAL A 113 0.65 -7.15 -6.80
C VAL A 113 2.13 -7.49 -6.60
N VAL A 114 3.02 -6.50 -6.54
CA VAL A 114 4.44 -6.72 -6.27
C VAL A 114 4.65 -7.45 -4.94
N TRP A 115 3.88 -7.09 -3.91
CA TRP A 115 3.94 -7.78 -2.61
C TRP A 115 3.55 -9.25 -2.73
N LEU A 116 2.51 -9.60 -3.48
CA LEU A 116 2.10 -10.99 -3.67
C LEU A 116 3.22 -11.82 -4.31
N PHE A 117 3.93 -11.26 -5.29
CA PHE A 117 5.10 -11.92 -5.89
C PHE A 117 6.25 -12.08 -4.89
N LEU A 118 6.56 -11.05 -4.10
CA LEU A 118 7.60 -11.13 -3.07
C LEU A 118 7.25 -12.17 -2.00
N PHE A 119 6.00 -12.20 -1.55
CA PHE A 119 5.52 -13.17 -0.57
C PHE A 119 5.70 -14.61 -1.08
N VAL A 120 5.22 -14.91 -2.29
CA VAL A 120 5.31 -16.27 -2.84
C VAL A 120 6.76 -16.67 -3.12
N SER A 121 7.59 -15.77 -3.66
CA SER A 121 8.96 -16.11 -4.05
C SER A 121 9.94 -16.17 -2.87
N ILE A 122 9.96 -15.15 -2.01
CA ILE A 122 10.96 -15.03 -0.94
C ILE A 122 10.51 -15.76 0.32
N TYR A 123 9.27 -15.53 0.76
CA TYR A 123 8.79 -16.06 2.04
C TYR A 123 8.33 -17.50 1.95
N TRP A 124 7.68 -17.87 0.85
CA TRP A 124 7.20 -19.24 0.66
C TRP A 124 8.27 -20.09 -0.02
N TRP A 125 8.58 -19.84 -1.29
CA TRP A 125 9.48 -20.72 -2.06
C TRP A 125 10.92 -20.69 -1.53
N GLY A 126 11.46 -19.52 -1.19
CA GLY A 126 12.82 -19.41 -0.63
C GLY A 126 13.00 -19.99 0.77
N GLY A 127 11.92 -20.34 1.46
CA GLY A 127 11.94 -21.00 2.77
C GLY A 127 11.75 -22.52 2.72
N ILE A 128 11.49 -23.08 1.53
CA ILE A 128 11.43 -24.53 1.26
C ILE A 128 12.82 -25.00 0.82
#